data_AF-A0A069CTJ0-F1
#
_entry.id   AF-A0A069CTJ0-F1
#
_cell.length_a   1.000
_cell.length_b   1.000
_cell.length_c   1.000
_cell.angle_alpha   90.00
_cell.angle_beta   90.00
_cell.angle_gamma   90.00
#
_symmetry.space_group_name_H-M   'P 1'
#
loop_
_entity.id
_entity.type
_entity.pdbx_description
1 polymer ?
#
loop_
_entity_poly.entity_id
_entity_poly.type
_entity_poly.pdbx_seq_one_letter_code
_entity_poly.pdbx_strand_id
1 'polypeptide(L)'
;MAQREIKFRAWLIKDEIFLDDFMLNSQGMMYVIDYWGKKPYYVDPDDRILEQYTGLKDKNGVEIYEGDIVSASIYGLIEKGVVEYSQFGEWVVGNIRLNQVIANVIGNIHENPELLEAE
;
A
#
# COMPACT_ATOMS: atom_id res chain seq x y z
N MET A 1 21.92 -9.36 10.14
CA MET A 1 20.54 -8.88 10.13
C MET A 1 20.22 -8.48 8.71
N ALA A 2 19.16 -8.98 8.10
CA ALA A 2 18.77 -8.56 6.75
C ALA A 2 18.20 -7.13 6.84
N GLN A 3 18.64 -6.24 5.96
CA GLN A 3 18.10 -4.89 5.85
C GLN A 3 16.75 -4.96 5.14
N ARG A 4 15.68 -4.42 5.74
CA ARG A 4 14.39 -4.30 5.05
C ARG A 4 14.46 -3.14 4.06
N GLU A 5 13.89 -3.33 2.89
CA GLU A 5 13.71 -2.26 1.92
C GLU A 5 12.64 -1.28 2.41
N ILE A 6 12.87 0.02 2.22
CA ILE A 6 11.92 1.08 2.57
C ILE A 6 11.46 1.71 1.27
N LYS A 7 10.21 1.41 0.89
CA LYS A 7 9.54 1.95 -0.30
C LYS A 7 8.19 2.51 0.09
N PHE A 8 7.74 3.49 -0.66
CA PHE A 8 6.42 4.08 -0.53
C PHE A 8 5.80 4.21 -1.91
N ARG A 9 4.47 4.10 -1.97
CA ARG A 9 3.67 4.61 -3.09
C ARG A 9 2.75 5.70 -2.56
N ALA A 10 2.32 6.58 -3.45
CA ALA A 10 1.40 7.67 -3.13
C ALA A 10 0.16 7.55 -4.03
N TRP A 11 -1.01 7.42 -3.43
CA TRP A 11 -2.28 7.59 -4.13
C TRP A 11 -2.58 9.09 -4.25
N LEU A 12 -2.75 9.61 -5.46
CA LEU A 12 -3.19 10.98 -5.73
C LEU A 12 -4.72 11.01 -5.82
N ILE A 13 -5.37 11.66 -4.87
CA ILE A 13 -6.83 11.58 -4.69
C ILE A 13 -7.58 12.19 -5.88
N LYS A 14 -7.11 13.34 -6.40
CA LYS A 14 -7.78 14.06 -7.49
C LYS A 14 -7.59 13.41 -8.86
N ASP A 15 -6.43 12.80 -9.06
CA ASP A 15 -6.03 12.21 -10.34
C ASP A 15 -6.38 10.72 -10.40
N GLU A 16 -6.68 10.10 -9.26
CA GLU A 16 -6.96 8.67 -9.09
C GLU A 16 -5.84 7.78 -9.68
N ILE A 17 -4.59 8.10 -9.33
CA ILE A 17 -3.40 7.37 -9.76
C ILE A 17 -2.44 7.09 -8.62
N PHE A 18 -1.71 5.98 -8.74
CA PHE A 18 -0.52 5.73 -7.92
C PHE A 18 0.75 6.32 -8.53
N LEU A 19 1.59 6.86 -7.67
CA LEU A 19 2.98 7.24 -7.95
C LEU A 19 3.92 6.47 -7.03
N ASP A 20 4.97 5.90 -7.60
CA ASP A 20 6.07 5.23 -6.88
C ASP A 20 7.38 6.03 -6.95
N ASP A 21 7.39 7.15 -7.70
CA ASP A 21 8.53 8.05 -7.82
C ASP A 21 8.15 9.49 -7.46
N PHE A 22 8.64 9.92 -6.29
CA PHE A 22 8.42 11.26 -5.76
C PHE A 22 9.49 11.60 -4.72
N MET A 23 9.71 12.89 -4.49
CA MET A 23 10.52 13.36 -3.36
C MET A 23 9.62 13.71 -2.18
N LEU A 24 9.96 13.22 -1.00
CA LEU A 24 9.34 13.58 0.27
C LEU A 24 10.40 14.15 1.22
N ASN A 25 10.19 15.36 1.74
CA ASN A 25 11.09 15.93 2.75
C ASN A 25 10.64 15.60 4.18
N SER A 26 11.45 15.97 5.18
CA SER A 26 11.15 15.69 6.60
C SER A 26 10.00 16.51 7.17
N GLN A 27 9.54 17.55 6.46
CA GLN A 27 8.33 18.30 6.78
C GLN A 27 7.08 17.67 6.13
N GLY A 28 7.22 16.55 5.43
CA GLY A 28 6.13 15.90 4.72
C GLY A 28 5.70 16.66 3.47
N MET A 29 6.55 17.49 2.85
CA MET A 29 6.25 18.09 1.54
C MET A 29 6.61 17.10 0.44
N MET A 30 5.65 16.82 -0.44
CA MET A 30 5.84 15.92 -1.58
C MET A 30 5.99 16.71 -2.88
N TYR A 31 6.97 16.33 -3.69
CA TYR A 31 7.17 16.85 -5.04
C TYR A 31 7.21 15.70 -6.03
N VAL A 32 6.36 15.76 -7.05
CA VAL A 32 6.35 14.79 -8.14
C VAL A 32 7.35 15.25 -9.19
N ILE A 33 8.26 14.36 -9.58
CA ILE A 33 9.23 14.60 -10.64
C ILE A 33 8.71 13.92 -11.90
N ASP A 34 8.33 14.71 -12.91
CA ASP A 34 8.04 14.16 -14.23
C ASP A 34 9.35 14.11 -15.05
N TYR A 35 9.80 12.90 -15.40
CA TYR A 35 11.00 12.68 -16.21
C TYR A 35 10.88 13.22 -17.65
N TRP A 36 9.67 13.57 -18.11
CA TRP A 36 9.39 14.04 -19.47
C TRP A 36 9.46 15.57 -19.63
N GLY A 37 10.18 16.26 -18.73
CA GLY A 37 10.54 17.66 -18.89
C GLY A 37 9.51 18.67 -18.36
N LYS A 38 8.50 18.21 -17.61
CA LYS A 38 7.70 19.14 -16.80
C LYS A 38 8.46 19.52 -15.53
N LYS A 39 8.22 20.74 -15.04
CA LYS A 39 8.79 21.18 -13.77
C LYS A 39 8.19 20.32 -12.63
N PRO A 40 8.99 19.95 -11.62
CA PRO A 40 8.44 19.34 -10.41
C PRO A 40 7.33 20.21 -9.84
N TYR A 41 6.24 19.59 -9.40
CA TYR A 41 5.13 20.29 -8.76
C TYR A 41 4.91 19.74 -7.35
N TYR A 42 4.47 20.64 -6.47
CA TYR A 42 4.12 20.31 -5.11
C TYR A 42 2.74 19.63 -5.08
N VAL A 43 2.62 18.59 -4.27
CA VAL A 43 1.34 17.97 -3.94
C VAL A 43 1.01 18.30 -2.49
N ASP A 44 -0.22 18.71 -2.24
CA ASP A 44 -0.69 18.98 -0.89
C ASP A 44 -0.83 17.66 -0.09
N PRO A 45 -0.46 17.61 1.20
CA PRO A 45 -0.74 16.45 2.05
C PRO A 45 -2.20 16.00 2.02
N ASP A 46 -3.15 16.92 1.89
CA ASP A 46 -4.58 16.60 1.84
C ASP A 46 -5.03 16.01 0.49
N ASP A 47 -4.20 16.12 -0.55
CA ASP A 47 -4.49 15.64 -1.91
C ASP A 47 -3.87 14.25 -2.18
N ARG A 48 -3.31 13.59 -1.16
CA ARG A 48 -2.63 12.30 -1.31
C ARG A 48 -2.73 11.38 -0.11
N ILE A 49 -2.45 10.10 -0.34
CA ILE A 49 -2.29 9.09 0.71
C ILE A 49 -0.97 8.37 0.47
N LEU A 50 -0.08 8.34 1.48
CA LEU A 50 1.18 7.61 1.43
C LEU A 50 1.00 6.20 2.00
N GLU A 51 1.47 5.20 1.27
CA GLU A 51 1.34 3.79 1.64
C GLU A 51 2.70 3.12 1.61
N GLN A 52 3.06 2.45 2.70
CA GLN A 52 4.38 1.85 2.85
C GLN A 52 4.42 0.40 2.33
N TYR A 53 5.52 0.04 1.66
CA TYR A 53 5.83 -1.34 1.35
C TYR A 53 6.05 -2.16 2.62
N THR A 54 5.39 -3.31 2.72
CA THR A 54 5.45 -4.15 3.93
C THR A 54 6.80 -4.86 4.13
N GLY A 55 7.59 -5.01 3.07
CA GLY A 55 8.76 -5.90 3.05
C GLY A 55 8.43 -7.33 2.63
N LEU A 56 7.17 -7.64 2.34
CA LEU A 56 6.70 -8.98 1.96
C LEU A 56 6.24 -9.01 0.50
N LYS A 57 6.29 -10.18 -0.11
CA LYS A 57 5.74 -10.43 -1.44
C LYS A 57 4.68 -11.52 -1.36
N ASP A 58 3.65 -11.40 -2.17
CA ASP A 58 2.63 -12.43 -2.31
C ASP A 58 3.17 -13.66 -3.06
N LYS A 59 2.36 -14.71 -3.26
CA LYS A 59 2.81 -15.95 -3.92
C LYS A 59 3.28 -15.75 -5.36
N ASN A 60 2.83 -14.69 -6.03
CA ASN A 60 3.12 -14.35 -7.41
C ASN A 60 4.32 -13.39 -7.52
N GLY A 61 4.94 -13.03 -6.38
CA GLY A 61 6.05 -12.09 -6.33
C GLY A 61 5.62 -10.61 -6.35
N VAL A 62 4.33 -10.32 -6.21
CA VAL A 62 3.80 -8.96 -6.12
C VAL A 62 4.15 -8.40 -4.75
N GLU A 63 4.68 -7.19 -4.71
CA GLU A 63 5.00 -6.48 -3.48
C GLU A 63 3.70 -6.06 -2.77
N ILE A 64 3.61 -6.32 -1.47
CA ILE A 64 2.43 -5.99 -0.67
C ILE A 64 2.67 -4.65 0.02
N TYR A 65 1.74 -3.71 -0.14
CA TYR A 65 1.74 -2.38 0.46
C TYR A 65 0.59 -2.25 1.48
N GLU A 66 0.72 -1.26 2.35
CA GLU A 66 -0.42 -0.74 3.12
C GLU A 66 -1.58 -0.35 2.18
N GLY A 67 -2.83 -0.62 2.59
CA GLY A 67 -4.01 -0.36 1.77
C GLY A 67 -4.29 -1.39 0.67
N ASP A 68 -3.39 -2.36 0.43
CA ASP A 68 -3.71 -3.49 -0.45
C ASP A 68 -4.83 -4.35 0.14
N ILE A 69 -5.75 -4.78 -0.72
CA ILE A 69 -6.75 -5.79 -0.41
C ILE A 69 -6.16 -7.13 -0.82
N VAL A 70 -6.08 -8.05 0.14
CA VAL A 70 -5.56 -9.39 -0.08
C VAL A 70 -6.63 -10.45 0.14
N SER A 71 -6.56 -11.49 -0.67
CA SER A 71 -7.17 -12.78 -0.36
C SER A 71 -6.19 -13.57 0.51
N ALA A 72 -6.53 -13.77 1.79
CA ALA A 72 -5.73 -14.44 2.79
C ALA A 72 -6.30 -15.84 3.07
N SER A 73 -5.45 -16.87 2.99
CA SER A 73 -5.80 -18.20 3.47
C SER A 73 -5.42 -18.35 4.95
N ILE A 74 -6.43 -18.58 5.79
CA ILE A 74 -6.34 -18.70 7.25
C ILE A 74 -6.94 -20.06 7.63
N TYR A 75 -6.08 -21.02 8.02
CA TYR A 75 -6.51 -22.38 8.40
C TYR A 75 -7.42 -23.08 7.36
N GLY A 76 -7.24 -22.79 6.07
CA GLY A 76 -8.05 -23.36 4.98
C GLY A 76 -9.32 -22.57 4.63
N LEU A 77 -9.67 -21.55 5.41
CA LEU A 77 -10.67 -20.55 5.02
C LEU A 77 -10.00 -19.46 4.18
N ILE A 78 -10.72 -18.93 3.20
CA ILE A 78 -10.27 -17.81 2.38
C ILE A 78 -11.10 -16.60 2.78
N GLU A 79 -10.44 -15.57 3.30
CA GLU A 79 -11.05 -14.29 3.62
C GLU A 79 -10.37 -13.17 2.83
N LYS A 80 -11.11 -12.09 2.60
CA LYS A 80 -10.55 -10.85 2.05
C LYS A 80 -10.33 -9.88 3.20
N GLY A 81 -9.27 -9.09 3.12
CA GLY A 81 -9.07 -8.01 4.07
C GLY A 81 -8.03 -7.01 3.58
N VAL A 82 -8.02 -5.86 4.23
CA VAL A 82 -7.07 -4.77 3.96
C VAL A 82 -5.80 -4.99 4.76
N VAL A 83 -4.66 -4.72 4.14
CA VAL A 83 -3.35 -4.72 4.79
C VAL A 83 -3.17 -3.40 5.54
N GLU A 84 -2.98 -3.49 6.86
CA GLU A 84 -2.86 -2.34 7.76
C GLU A 84 -1.64 -2.47 8.67
N TYR A 85 -1.11 -1.33 9.13
CA TYR A 85 -0.09 -1.31 10.18
C TYR A 85 -0.76 -1.18 11.56
N SER A 86 -0.72 -2.25 12.35
CA SER A 86 -1.36 -2.26 13.66
C SER A 86 -0.63 -1.37 14.68
N GLN A 87 -1.35 -0.95 15.73
CA GLN A 87 -0.80 -0.23 16.88
C GLN A 87 0.32 -0.99 17.62
N PHE A 88 0.46 -2.29 17.38
CA PHE A 88 1.52 -3.14 17.95
C PHE A 88 2.79 -3.19 17.08
N GLY A 89 2.84 -2.43 15.98
CA GLY A 89 4.00 -2.37 15.10
C GLY A 89 4.11 -3.56 14.14
N GLU A 90 2.98 -4.13 13.75
CA GLU A 90 2.92 -5.32 12.89
C GLU A 90 1.98 -5.09 11.70
N TRP A 91 2.39 -5.56 10.52
CA TRP A 91 1.50 -5.66 9.35
C TRP A 91 0.45 -6.75 9.60
N VAL A 92 -0.81 -6.40 9.42
CA VAL A 92 -1.96 -7.28 9.68
C VAL A 92 -2.96 -7.25 8.54
N VAL A 93 -3.78 -8.30 8.47
CA VAL A 93 -5.03 -8.35 7.71
C VAL A 93 -6.12 -8.68 8.73
N GLY A 94 -6.95 -7.68 9.06
CA GLY A 94 -7.82 -7.74 10.23
C GLY A 94 -7.02 -7.97 11.52
N ASN A 95 -7.30 -9.06 12.23
CA ASN A 95 -6.64 -9.39 13.50
C ASN A 95 -5.45 -10.36 13.36
N ILE A 96 -5.01 -10.68 12.14
CA ILE A 96 -3.99 -11.71 11.88
C ILE A 96 -2.77 -11.06 11.26
N ARG A 97 -1.58 -11.46 11.72
CA ARG A 97 -0.30 -10.97 11.18
C ARG A 97 -0.15 -11.39 9.73
N LEU A 98 0.23 -10.46 8.86
CA LEU A 98 0.37 -10.69 7.43
C LEU A 98 1.39 -11.81 7.12
N ASN A 99 2.45 -11.92 7.93
CA ASN A 99 3.47 -12.98 7.77
C ASN A 99 3.01 -14.38 8.25
N GLN A 100 1.79 -14.52 8.78
CA GLN A 100 1.20 -15.79 9.20
C GLN A 100 0.14 -16.31 8.24
N VAL A 101 -0.12 -15.60 7.13
CA VAL A 101 -1.11 -15.99 6.12
C VAL A 101 -0.47 -16.15 4.75
N ILE A 102 -1.10 -16.97 3.91
CA ILE A 102 -0.80 -16.98 2.48
C ILE A 102 -1.70 -15.91 1.85
N ALA A 103 -1.11 -14.75 1.57
CA ALA A 103 -1.80 -13.62 0.95
C ALA A 103 -1.60 -13.61 -0.57
N ASN A 104 -2.63 -13.18 -1.30
CA ASN A 104 -2.58 -12.78 -2.71
C ASN A 104 -3.16 -11.39 -2.83
N VAL A 105 -2.44 -10.46 -3.45
CA VAL A 105 -2.99 -9.13 -3.73
C VAL A 105 -4.09 -9.28 -4.78
N ILE A 106 -5.27 -8.73 -4.49
CA ILE A 106 -6.44 -8.77 -5.38
C ILE A 106 -6.97 -7.39 -5.76
N GLY A 107 -6.41 -6.34 -5.16
CA GLY A 107 -6.76 -4.94 -5.41
C GLY A 107 -6.22 -4.05 -4.29
N ASN A 108 -6.67 -2.80 -4.22
CA ASN A 108 -6.42 -1.90 -3.10
C ASN A 108 -7.66 -1.07 -2.79
N ILE A 109 -7.68 -0.40 -1.63
CA ILE A 109 -8.84 0.36 -1.15
C ILE A 109 -9.23 1.56 -2.03
N HIS A 110 -8.35 2.03 -2.92
CA HIS A 110 -8.63 3.18 -3.78
C HIS A 110 -9.14 2.79 -5.15
N GLU A 111 -8.45 1.86 -5.82
CA GLU A 111 -8.82 1.40 -7.17
C GLU A 111 -9.92 0.33 -7.16
N ASN A 112 -10.09 -0.37 -6.03
CA ASN A 112 -11.03 -1.49 -5.91
C ASN A 112 -11.89 -1.46 -4.62
N PRO A 113 -12.54 -0.32 -4.28
CA PRO A 113 -13.36 -0.23 -3.07
C PRO A 113 -14.50 -1.26 -3.05
N GLU A 114 -15.01 -1.67 -4.21
CA GLU A 114 -16.07 -2.66 -4.37
C GLU A 114 -15.70 -4.04 -3.82
N LEU A 115 -14.40 -4.35 -3.67
CA LEU A 115 -13.97 -5.64 -3.13
C LEU A 115 -14.25 -5.82 -1.63
N LEU A 116 -14.61 -4.74 -0.92
CA LEU A 116 -14.94 -4.71 0.50
C LEU A 116 -16.45 -4.64 0.78
N GLU A 117 -17.28 -4.46 -0.25
CA GLU A 117 -18.72 -4.47 -0.09
C GLU A 117 -19.20 -5.89 0.28
N ALA A 118 -20.09 -6.00 1.26
CA ALA A 118 -20.76 -7.27 1.57
C ALA A 118 -21.77 -7.57 0.46
N GLU A 119 -21.82 -8.84 0.03
CA GLU A 119 -22.92 -9.34 -0.83
C GLU A 119 -24.29 -9.24 -0.15
#